data_AF-A0A0C1VKF1-F1
#
_entry.id   AF-A0A0C1VKF1-F1
#
_cell.length_a   1.000
_cell.length_b   1.000
_cell.length_c   1.000
_cell.angle_alpha   90.00
_cell.angle_beta   90.00
_cell.angle_gamma   90.00
#
_symmetry.space_group_name_H-M   'P 1'
#
loop_
_entity.id
_entity.type
_entity.pdbx_description
1 polymer ?
#
loop_
_entity_poly.entity_id
_entity_poly.type
_entity_poly.pdbx_seq_one_letter_code
_entity_poly.pdbx_strand_id
1 'polypeptide(L)' 'MLIAIRLVKLAVICAVFFTIYDLIAFGEVTWINRFFNL' A
#
# COMPACT_ATOMS: atom_id res chain seq x y z
N MET A 1 -11.50 16.50 9.74
CA MET A 1 -12.49 16.40 8.64
C MET A 1 -12.82 14.92 8.44
N LEU A 2 -14.06 14.49 8.62
CA LEU A 2 -14.49 13.07 8.58
C LEU A 2 -14.00 12.31 7.33
N ILE A 3 -13.76 13.02 6.23
CA ILE A 3 -13.23 12.47 4.97
C ILE A 3 -11.78 11.98 5.12
N ALA A 4 -10.93 12.66 5.88
CA ALA A 4 -9.52 12.34 6.03
C ALA A 4 -9.34 10.99 6.75
N ILE A 5 -10.17 10.72 7.76
CA ILE A 5 -10.16 9.44 8.49
C ILE A 5 -10.54 8.29 7.55
N ARG A 6 -11.53 8.51 6.67
CA ARG A 6 -11.94 7.51 5.67
C ARG A 6 -10.85 7.26 4.64
N LEU A 7 -10.16 8.31 4.20
CA LEU A 7 -9.04 8.21 3.27
C LEU A 7 -7.84 7.47 3.88
N VAL A 8 -7.50 7.73 5.13
CA VAL A 8 -6.45 6.99 5.86
C VAL A 8 -6.82 5.52 5.95
N LYS A 9 -8.07 5.21 6.31
CA LYS A 9 -8.53 3.81 6.37
C LYS A 9 -8.42 3.10 5.03
N LEU A 10 -8.75 3.78 3.93
CA LEU A 10 -8.60 3.24 2.58
C LEU A 10 -7.12 3.00 2.23
N ALA A 11 -6.26 3.97 2.51
CA ALA A 11 -4.82 3.87 2.26
C ALA A 11 -4.17 2.70 3.00
N VAL A 12 -4.56 2.47 4.27
CA VAL A 12 -4.09 1.33 5.06
C VAL A 12 -4.49 0.01 4.42
N ILE A 13 -5.74 -0.12 3.97
CA ILE A 13 -6.22 -1.33 3.29
C ILE A 13 -5.43 -1.57 2.01
N CYS A 14 -5.25 -0.54 1.17
CA CYS A 14 -4.45 -0.65 -0.05
C CYS A 14 -3.00 -1.08 0.23
N ALA A 15 -2.35 -0.50 1.25
CA ALA A 15 -0.99 -0.85 1.63
C ALA A 15 -0.86 -2.33 2.04
N VAL A 16 -1.83 -2.86 2.79
CA VAL A 16 -1.86 -4.28 3.18
C VAL A 16 -1.99 -5.17 1.95
N PHE A 17 -2.93 -4.89 1.06
CA PHE A 17 -3.12 -5.69 -0.15
C PHE A 17 -1.91 -5.66 -1.07
N PHE A 18 -1.30 -4.48 -1.28
CA PHE A 18 -0.10 -4.38 -2.09
C PHE A 18 1.08 -5.12 -1.48
N THR A 19 1.24 -5.07 -0.15
CA THR A 19 2.29 -5.82 0.54
C THR A 19 2.12 -7.33 0.35
N ILE A 20 0.90 -7.85 0.50
CA ILE A 20 0.61 -9.28 0.30
C ILE A 20 0.87 -9.68 -1.15
N TYR A 21 0.36 -8.89 -2.10
CA TYR A 21 0.58 -9.13 -3.53
C TYR A 21 2.07 -9.17 -3.87
N ASP A 22 2.86 -8.23 -3.34
CA ASP A 22 4.28 -8.15 -3.61
C ASP A 22 5.08 -9.31 -3.04
N LEU A 23 4.73 -9.73 -1.82
CA LEU A 23 5.33 -10.92 -1.22
C LEU A 23 5.05 -12.18 -2.04
N ILE A 24 3.86 -12.29 -2.63
CA ILE A 24 3.47 -13.45 -3.44
C ILE A 24 4.11 -13.40 -4.83
N ALA A 25 4.10 -12.24 -5.49
CA ALA A 25 4.52 -12.10 -6.88
C ALA A 25 6.05 -11.95 -7.04
N PHE A 26 6.69 -11.22 -6.13
CA PHE A 26 8.10 -10.85 -6.23
C PHE A 26 8.95 -11.39 -5.07
N GLY A 27 8.32 -11.79 -3.95
CA GLY A 27 9.04 -12.25 -2.75
C GLY A 27 9.59 -11.11 -1.90
N GLU A 28 9.35 -9.86 -2.27
CA GLU A 28 9.86 -8.65 -1.64
C GLU A 28 8.87 -7.49 -1.75
N VAL A 29 8.91 -6.56 -0.79
CA VAL A 29 8.02 -5.40 -0.73
C VAL A 29 8.60 -4.26 -1.59
N THR A 30 8.16 -4.15 -2.83
CA THR A 30 8.63 -3.20 -3.85
C THR A 30 7.62 -2.10 -4.19
N TRP A 31 6.38 -2.20 -3.71
CA TRP A 31 5.31 -1.25 -4.00
C TRP A 31 5.61 0.14 -3.45
N ILE A 32 6.36 0.22 -2.33
CA ILE A 32 6.86 1.49 -1.79
C ILE A 32 7.83 2.14 -2.79
N ASN A 33 8.81 1.39 -3.30
CA ASN A 33 9.79 1.90 -4.25
C ASN A 33 9.11 2.38 -5.55
N ARG A 34 8.13 1.62 -6.06
CA ARG A 34 7.33 2.02 -7.23
C ARG A 34 6.46 3.25 -6.98
N PHE A 35 5.92 3.39 -5.77
CA PHE A 35 5.07 4.53 -5.43
C PHE A 35 5.86 5.82 -5.26
N PHE A 36 7.06 5.74 -4.68
CA PHE A 36 7.94 6.89 -4.46
C PHE A 36 8.94 7.13 -5.61
N ASN A 37 9.01 6.22 -6.59
CA ASN A 37 9.91 6.28 -7.74
C ASN A 37 11.38 6.56 -7.33
N LEU A 38 11.78 5.91 -6.23
CA LEU A 38 13.13 5.86 -5.66
C LEU A 38 13.79 4.55 -6.07
#